data_AF-Q47M47-F1
#
_entry.id   AF-Q47M47-F1
#
_cell.length_a   1.000
_cell.length_b   1.000
_cell.length_c   1.000
_cell.angle_alpha   90.00
_cell.angle_beta   90.00
_cell.angle_gamma   90.00
#
_symmetry.space_group_name_H-M   'P 1'
#
loop_
_entity.id
_entity.type
_entity.pdbx_description
1 polymer ?
#
loop_
_entity_poly.entity_id
_entity_poly.type
_entity_poly.pdbx_seq_one_letter_code
_entity_poly.pdbx_strand_id
1 'polypeptide(L)'
;MQLRKFANPWCLLCGAVAGGLAWAVTLPVWAAFVIAVIIWLTAVLVFGFLFPTAPSETELPADPVAVDAGCARRAHAAAASLQDVAAPFLEGPLGDRVSRIVWRAGEIAASIDHLVRRSQELSALVHNLAQHPHSRGRARYVESRHAEIRRRMYAATRDLEAAVPRFLATASPGAAPDVAALDRLATDLENIGYGVDIGESMVTEILGPEPPRTPQAPAN
;
A
#
# COMPACT_ATOMS: atom_id res chain seq x y z
N MET A 1 -15.74 8.86 -25.96
CA MET A 1 -16.65 9.34 -24.89
C MET A 1 -15.91 9.32 -23.55
N GLN A 2 -15.14 10.36 -23.24
CA GLN A 2 -14.28 10.44 -22.03
C GLN A 2 -14.76 11.47 -20.98
N LEU A 3 -15.85 12.19 -21.25
CA LEU A 3 -16.32 13.31 -20.43
C LEU A 3 -17.02 12.92 -19.12
N ARG A 4 -17.39 11.65 -18.91
CA ARG A 4 -18.09 11.21 -17.68
C ARG A 4 -17.16 10.97 -16.48
N LYS A 5 -15.84 10.86 -16.68
CA LYS A 5 -14.88 10.55 -15.60
C LYS A 5 -14.46 11.79 -14.76
N PHE A 6 -14.63 13.00 -15.29
CA PHE A 6 -14.26 14.25 -14.61
C PHE A 6 -15.42 14.88 -13.80
N ALA A 7 -16.60 14.27 -13.82
CA ALA A 7 -17.77 14.72 -13.08
C ALA A 7 -17.98 13.92 -11.78
N ASN A 8 -16.90 13.58 -11.06
CA ASN A 8 -17.06 13.03 -9.71
C ASN A 8 -17.59 14.16 -8.79
N PRO A 9 -18.82 14.06 -8.25
CA PRO A 9 -19.46 15.13 -7.51
C PRO A 9 -18.64 15.59 -6.30
N TRP A 10 -17.83 14.70 -5.73
CA TRP A 10 -16.95 15.00 -4.60
C TRP A 10 -15.76 15.89 -4.97
N CYS A 11 -15.18 15.74 -6.15
CA CYS A 11 -14.09 16.61 -6.61
C CYS A 11 -14.60 18.02 -6.93
N LEU A 12 -15.82 18.11 -7.46
CA LEU A 12 -16.49 19.41 -7.68
C LEU A 12 -16.81 20.10 -6.36
N LEU A 13 -17.21 19.34 -5.33
CA LEU A 13 -17.48 19.87 -3.99
C LEU A 13 -16.22 20.44 -3.34
N CYS A 14 -15.08 19.75 -3.43
CA CYS A 14 -13.80 20.25 -2.92
C CYS A 14 -13.33 21.52 -3.64
N GLY A 15 -13.47 21.59 -4.97
CA GLY A 15 -13.18 22.79 -5.74
C GLY A 15 -14.08 23.98 -5.35
N ALA A 16 -15.36 23.73 -5.13
CA ALA A 16 -16.32 24.75 -4.69
C ALA A 16 -16.03 25.26 -3.27
N VAL A 17 -15.68 24.38 -2.32
CA VAL A 17 -15.33 24.75 -0.95
C VAL A 17 -14.04 25.57 -0.89
N ALA A 18 -13.01 25.18 -1.66
CA ALA A 18 -11.75 25.92 -1.75
C ALA A 18 -11.94 27.31 -2.38
N GLY A 19 -12.76 27.41 -3.44
CA GLY A 19 -13.12 28.70 -4.04
C GLY A 19 -13.91 29.61 -3.09
N GLY A 20 -14.82 29.05 -2.29
CA GLY A 20 -15.57 29.78 -1.27
C GLY A 20 -14.68 30.31 -0.13
N LEU A 21 -13.71 29.52 0.32
CA LEU A 21 -12.71 29.94 1.31
C LEU A 21 -11.79 31.04 0.79
N ALA A 22 -11.37 30.98 -0.48
CA ALA A 22 -10.53 32.02 -1.09
C ALA A 22 -11.27 33.37 -1.20
N TRP A 23 -12.58 33.35 -1.48
CA TRP A 23 -13.41 34.56 -1.51
C TRP A 23 -13.57 35.20 -0.12
N ALA A 24 -13.66 34.39 0.94
CA ALA A 24 -13.79 34.86 2.32
C ALA A 24 -12.55 35.62 2.84
N VAL A 25 -11.38 35.48 2.20
CA VAL A 25 -10.14 36.20 2.54
C VAL A 25 -9.92 37.42 1.63
N THR A 26 -10.98 37.94 0.99
CA THR A 26 -10.97 39.17 0.16
C THR A 26 -10.05 39.14 -1.06
N LEU A 27 -9.71 37.95 -1.58
CA LEU A 27 -8.93 37.84 -2.80
C LEU A 27 -9.75 38.26 -4.03
N PRO A 28 -9.11 38.87 -5.05
CA PRO A 28 -9.76 39.14 -6.33
C PRO A 28 -10.38 37.87 -6.93
N VAL A 29 -11.60 37.97 -7.46
CA VAL A 29 -12.41 36.83 -7.95
C VAL A 29 -11.64 35.93 -8.92
N TRP A 30 -10.79 36.51 -9.76
CA TRP A 30 -9.96 35.76 -10.70
C TRP A 30 -8.88 34.92 -10.01
N ALA A 31 -8.31 35.38 -8.90
CA ALA A 31 -7.29 34.66 -8.14
C ALA A 31 -7.90 33.47 -7.38
N ALA A 32 -9.12 33.62 -6.84
CA ALA A 32 -9.86 32.51 -6.22
C ALA A 32 -10.17 31.39 -7.23
N PHE A 33 -10.53 31.76 -8.47
CA PHE A 33 -10.76 30.79 -9.55
C PHE A 33 -9.48 30.03 -9.92
N VAL A 34 -8.35 30.73 -10.03
CA VAL A 34 -7.05 30.11 -10.33
C VAL A 34 -6.63 29.14 -9.23
N ILE A 35 -6.78 29.50 -7.96
CA ILE A 35 -6.45 28.62 -6.83
C ILE A 35 -7.35 27.38 -6.82
N ALA A 36 -8.66 27.53 -7.05
CA ALA A 36 -9.58 26.40 -7.14
C ALA A 36 -9.23 25.43 -8.28
N VAL A 37 -8.85 25.97 -9.45
CA VAL A 37 -8.40 25.17 -10.60
C VAL A 37 -7.06 24.48 -10.30
N ILE A 38 -6.11 25.16 -9.66
CA ILE A 38 -4.83 24.57 -9.26
C ILE A 38 -5.05 23.44 -8.27
N ILE A 39 -5.84 23.64 -7.21
CA ILE A 39 -6.14 22.59 -6.21
C ILE A 39 -6.88 21.43 -6.87
N TRP A 40 -7.82 21.70 -7.77
CA TRP A 40 -8.52 20.66 -8.53
C TRP A 40 -7.57 19.87 -9.44
N LEU A 41 -6.68 20.54 -10.16
CA LEU A 41 -5.66 19.90 -11.01
C LEU A 41 -4.65 19.10 -10.17
N THR A 42 -4.20 19.63 -9.03
CA THR A 42 -3.31 18.92 -8.10
C THR A 42 -4.01 17.71 -7.52
N ALA A 43 -5.29 17.80 -7.14
CA ALA A 43 -6.06 16.65 -6.69
C ALA A 43 -6.24 15.62 -7.81
N VAL A 44 -6.55 16.04 -9.04
CA VAL A 44 -6.62 15.13 -10.20
C VAL A 44 -5.28 14.47 -10.49
N LEU A 45 -4.16 15.20 -10.34
CA LEU A 45 -2.82 14.66 -10.51
C LEU A 45 -2.48 13.66 -9.40
N VAL A 46 -2.74 13.99 -8.14
CA VAL A 46 -2.48 13.11 -6.98
C VAL A 46 -3.38 11.87 -7.06
N PHE A 47 -4.69 12.02 -7.24
CA PHE A 47 -5.61 10.89 -7.34
C PHE A 47 -5.52 10.11 -8.65
N GLY A 48 -5.09 10.74 -9.75
CA GLY A 48 -4.93 10.08 -11.04
C GLY A 48 -3.57 9.41 -11.23
N PHE A 49 -2.53 9.90 -10.55
CA PHE A 49 -1.14 9.48 -10.76
C PHE A 49 -0.55 8.73 -9.56
N LEU A 50 -0.87 9.12 -8.30
CA LEU A 50 -0.45 8.37 -7.11
C LEU A 50 -1.39 7.22 -6.73
N PHE A 51 -2.63 7.25 -7.23
CA PHE A 51 -3.59 6.14 -7.06
C PHE A 51 -4.07 5.66 -8.43
N PRO A 52 -3.30 4.81 -9.13
CA PRO A 52 -3.77 4.20 -10.36
C PRO A 52 -5.12 3.54 -10.09
N THR A 53 -6.09 3.81 -10.96
CA THR A 53 -7.44 3.23 -10.92
C THR A 53 -7.39 1.77 -10.52
N ALA A 54 -8.24 1.42 -9.55
CA ALA A 54 -8.57 0.06 -9.18
C ALA A 54 -8.57 -0.86 -10.42
N PRO A 55 -7.94 -2.04 -10.36
CA PRO A 55 -8.22 -3.05 -11.37
C PRO A 55 -9.73 -3.27 -11.42
N SER A 56 -10.27 -3.38 -12.63
CA SER A 56 -11.67 -3.71 -12.88
C SER A 56 -12.11 -4.88 -11.99
N GLU A 57 -13.33 -4.85 -11.46
CA GLU A 57 -13.95 -5.92 -10.64
C GLU A 57 -13.92 -7.33 -11.27
N THR A 58 -13.40 -7.46 -12.50
CA THR A 58 -13.33 -8.69 -13.30
C THR A 58 -12.12 -9.58 -12.97
N GLU A 59 -11.26 -9.21 -12.02
CA GLU A 59 -10.04 -9.97 -11.70
C GLU A 59 -9.84 -10.22 -10.19
N LEU A 60 -10.91 -10.23 -9.39
CA LEU A 60 -10.83 -10.76 -8.02
C LEU A 60 -10.95 -12.29 -8.05
N PRO A 61 -9.98 -13.06 -7.52
CA PRO A 61 -10.10 -14.51 -7.47
C PRO A 61 -11.23 -14.91 -6.53
N ALA A 62 -11.88 -16.03 -6.87
CA ALA A 62 -13.18 -16.46 -6.32
C ALA A 62 -13.20 -16.78 -4.81
N ASP A 63 -12.06 -16.76 -4.11
CA ASP A 63 -11.98 -16.95 -2.66
C ASP A 63 -11.05 -15.91 -2.00
N PRO A 64 -11.60 -14.91 -1.28
CA PRO A 64 -10.80 -13.86 -0.65
C PRO A 64 -9.75 -14.38 0.34
N VAL A 65 -9.99 -15.53 0.97
CA VAL A 65 -9.08 -16.14 1.95
C VAL A 65 -7.89 -16.80 1.25
N ALA A 66 -8.12 -17.49 0.14
CA ALA A 66 -7.07 -18.11 -0.66
C ALA A 66 -6.12 -17.06 -1.27
N VAL A 67 -6.64 -15.88 -1.62
CA VAL A 67 -5.86 -14.80 -2.22
C VAL A 67 -5.01 -14.10 -1.15
N ASP A 68 -5.56 -13.89 0.05
CA ASP A 68 -4.81 -13.35 1.20
C ASP A 68 -3.66 -14.31 1.60
N ALA A 69 -3.91 -15.62 1.67
CA ALA A 69 -2.87 -16.62 1.94
C ALA A 69 -1.81 -16.71 0.81
N GLY A 70 -2.20 -16.39 -0.42
CA GLY A 70 -1.28 -16.27 -1.55
C GLY A 70 -0.32 -15.09 -1.43
N CYS A 71 -0.75 -13.99 -0.81
CA CYS A 71 0.07 -12.78 -0.65
C CYS A 71 1.33 -12.99 0.16
N ALA A 72 1.22 -13.53 1.39
CA ALA A 72 2.37 -13.77 2.25
C ALA A 72 3.41 -14.68 1.57
N ARG A 73 2.95 -15.78 0.96
CA ARG A 73 3.81 -16.72 0.23
C ARG A 73 4.56 -16.03 -0.92
N ARG A 74 3.83 -15.23 -1.70
CA ARG A 74 4.41 -14.50 -2.84
C ARG A 74 5.38 -13.41 -2.41
N ALA A 75 5.06 -12.67 -1.35
CA ALA A 75 5.94 -11.66 -0.79
C ALA A 75 7.25 -12.28 -0.26
N HIS A 76 7.16 -13.39 0.45
CA HIS A 76 8.34 -14.15 0.90
C HIS A 76 9.15 -14.70 -0.28
N ALA A 77 8.49 -15.24 -1.31
CA ALA A 77 9.17 -15.73 -2.51
C ALA A 77 9.89 -14.59 -3.26
N ALA A 78 9.29 -13.40 -3.34
CA ALA A 78 9.90 -12.22 -3.94
C ALA A 78 11.11 -11.73 -3.13
N ALA A 79 11.00 -11.64 -1.81
CA ALA A 79 12.11 -11.27 -0.94
C ALA A 79 13.27 -12.29 -1.02
N ALA A 80 12.97 -13.60 -1.02
CA ALA A 80 13.96 -14.65 -1.19
C ALA A 80 14.64 -14.58 -2.57
N SER A 81 13.85 -14.38 -3.64
CA SER A 81 14.39 -14.22 -4.99
C SER A 81 15.28 -12.99 -5.11
N LEU A 82 14.92 -11.88 -4.46
CA LEU A 82 15.76 -10.69 -4.40
C LEU A 82 17.07 -10.97 -3.68
N GLN A 83 17.03 -11.71 -2.57
CA GLN A 83 18.24 -12.11 -1.83
C GLN A 83 19.16 -13.00 -2.68
N ASP A 84 18.61 -14.02 -3.35
CA ASP A 84 19.38 -14.92 -4.20
C ASP A 84 20.06 -14.19 -5.35
N VAL A 85 19.33 -13.29 -6.02
CA VAL A 85 19.85 -12.46 -7.11
C VAL A 85 20.86 -11.42 -6.61
N ALA A 86 20.66 -10.88 -5.42
CA ALA A 86 21.52 -9.88 -4.82
C ALA A 86 22.83 -10.47 -4.27
N ALA A 87 22.87 -11.76 -3.96
CA ALA A 87 24.00 -12.41 -3.29
C ALA A 87 25.38 -12.12 -3.93
N PRO A 88 25.56 -12.15 -5.27
CA PRO A 88 26.84 -11.84 -5.90
C PRO A 88 27.29 -10.38 -5.72
N PHE A 89 26.37 -9.47 -5.40
CA PHE A 89 26.63 -8.05 -5.27
C PHE A 89 26.87 -7.61 -3.82
N LEU A 90 26.66 -8.50 -2.85
CA LEU A 90 26.83 -8.21 -1.42
C LEU A 90 28.30 -8.02 -1.00
N GLU A 91 29.23 -8.70 -1.67
CA GLU A 91 30.67 -8.63 -1.37
C GLU A 91 31.40 -7.53 -2.16
N GLY A 92 30.67 -6.75 -2.97
CA GLY A 92 31.20 -5.70 -3.83
C GLY A 92 31.17 -4.28 -3.22
N PRO A 93 31.64 -3.26 -3.96
CA PRO A 93 31.62 -1.86 -3.52
C PRO A 93 30.22 -1.28 -3.28
N LEU A 94 29.17 -1.98 -3.70
CA LEU A 94 27.77 -1.63 -3.44
C LEU A 94 27.11 -2.50 -2.37
N GLY A 95 27.86 -3.35 -1.68
CA GLY A 95 27.36 -4.31 -0.70
C GLY A 95 26.43 -3.70 0.33
N ASP A 96 26.81 -2.55 0.92
CA ASP A 96 25.99 -1.84 1.91
C ASP A 96 24.65 -1.32 1.35
N ARG A 97 24.60 -0.97 0.06
CA ARG A 97 23.34 -0.51 -0.56
C ARG A 97 22.43 -1.70 -0.85
N VAL A 98 23.00 -2.75 -1.43
CA VAL A 98 22.30 -3.97 -1.78
C VAL A 98 21.78 -4.67 -0.52
N SER A 99 22.57 -4.71 0.56
CA SER A 99 22.15 -5.28 1.84
C SER A 99 20.94 -4.56 2.43
N ARG A 100 20.88 -3.22 2.36
CA ARG A 100 19.70 -2.44 2.78
C ARG A 100 18.46 -2.75 1.94
N ILE A 101 18.62 -2.87 0.62
CA ILE A 101 17.52 -3.23 -0.30
C ILE A 101 16.96 -4.62 0.06
N VAL A 102 17.83 -5.61 0.24
CA VAL A 102 17.44 -6.98 0.59
C VAL A 102 16.79 -7.03 1.97
N TRP A 103 17.38 -6.36 2.97
CA TRP A 103 16.83 -6.28 4.31
C TRP A 103 15.43 -5.67 4.31
N ARG A 104 15.24 -4.54 3.60
CA ARG A 104 13.95 -3.84 3.52
C ARG A 104 12.88 -4.68 2.83
N ALA A 105 13.23 -5.40 1.77
CA ALA A 105 12.34 -6.36 1.13
C ALA A 105 11.90 -7.48 2.08
N GLY A 106 12.81 -7.96 2.93
CA GLY A 106 12.50 -8.91 3.99
C GLY A 106 11.52 -8.37 5.03
N GLU A 107 11.72 -7.13 5.48
CA GLU A 107 10.79 -6.47 6.42
C GLU A 107 9.38 -6.30 5.83
N ILE A 108 9.29 -5.89 4.57
CA ILE A 108 8.00 -5.75 3.86
C ILE A 108 7.30 -7.10 3.80
N ALA A 109 8.00 -8.17 3.44
CA ALA A 109 7.42 -9.52 3.40
C ALA A 109 6.91 -9.98 4.77
N ALA A 110 7.67 -9.73 5.84
CA ALA A 110 7.26 -10.05 7.20
C ALA A 110 6.01 -9.26 7.65
N SER A 111 5.94 -7.98 7.27
CA SER A 111 4.79 -7.11 7.58
C SER A 111 3.55 -7.54 6.79
N ILE A 112 3.71 -7.95 5.53
CA ILE A 112 2.61 -8.54 4.74
C ILE A 112 2.10 -9.83 5.40
N ASP A 113 2.98 -10.72 5.88
CA ASP A 113 2.56 -11.93 6.61
C ASP A 113 1.75 -11.60 7.87
N HIS A 114 2.21 -10.61 8.64
CA HIS A 114 1.47 -10.15 9.81
C HIS A 114 0.10 -9.60 9.43
N LEU A 115 -0.01 -8.75 8.39
CA LEU A 115 -1.30 -8.27 7.89
C LEU A 115 -2.22 -9.41 7.42
N VAL A 116 -1.71 -10.47 6.80
CA VAL A 116 -2.53 -11.64 6.40
C VAL A 116 -3.14 -12.30 7.63
N ARG A 117 -2.37 -12.51 8.70
CA ARG A 117 -2.89 -13.07 9.96
C ARG A 117 -3.97 -12.17 10.56
N ARG A 118 -3.72 -10.86 10.63
CA ARG A 118 -4.67 -9.90 11.19
C ARG A 118 -5.91 -9.67 10.31
N SER A 119 -5.81 -9.89 8.99
CA SER A 119 -6.94 -9.86 8.05
C SER A 119 -7.99 -10.92 8.40
N GLN A 120 -7.57 -12.11 8.86
CA GLN A 120 -8.47 -13.15 9.35
C GLN A 120 -9.18 -12.69 10.64
N GLU A 121 -8.40 -12.05 11.53
CA GLU A 121 -8.83 -11.23 12.68
C GLU A 121 -10.07 -10.38 12.37
N LEU A 122 -9.87 -9.49 11.42
CA LEU A 122 -10.84 -8.51 10.95
C LEU A 122 -12.06 -9.16 10.29
N SER A 123 -11.85 -10.20 9.48
CA SER A 123 -12.95 -10.92 8.81
C SER A 123 -13.93 -11.51 9.82
N ALA A 124 -13.42 -12.14 10.88
CA ALA A 124 -14.24 -12.68 11.96
C ALA A 124 -15.00 -11.57 12.71
N LEU A 125 -14.36 -10.42 12.95
CA LEU A 125 -15.00 -9.26 13.56
C LEU A 125 -16.14 -8.70 12.70
N VAL A 126 -15.95 -8.57 11.38
CA VAL A 126 -17.01 -8.13 10.45
C VAL A 126 -18.20 -9.06 10.54
N HIS A 127 -17.97 -10.38 10.50
CA HIS A 127 -19.03 -11.37 10.60
C HIS A 127 -19.81 -11.26 11.92
N ASN A 128 -19.11 -11.10 13.05
CA ASN A 128 -19.75 -10.92 14.36
C ASN A 128 -20.59 -9.64 14.45
N LEU A 129 -20.05 -8.51 13.96
CA LEU A 129 -20.76 -7.22 13.97
C LEU A 129 -21.99 -7.24 13.06
N ALA A 130 -21.95 -7.98 11.95
CA ALA A 130 -23.08 -8.10 11.03
C ALA A 130 -24.29 -8.83 11.65
N GLN A 131 -24.08 -9.69 12.64
CA GLN A 131 -25.14 -10.39 13.36
C GLN A 131 -25.95 -9.47 14.30
N HIS A 132 -25.45 -8.28 14.62
CA HIS A 132 -26.06 -7.36 15.58
C HIS A 132 -26.65 -6.11 14.90
N PRO A 133 -27.98 -5.89 14.92
CA PRO A 133 -28.63 -4.77 14.23
C PRO A 133 -28.12 -3.38 14.65
N HIS A 134 -27.77 -3.21 15.93
CA HIS A 134 -27.25 -1.95 16.48
C HIS A 134 -25.80 -1.66 16.05
N SER A 135 -25.10 -2.64 15.48
CA SER A 135 -23.68 -2.56 15.10
C SER A 135 -23.46 -2.34 13.61
N ARG A 136 -24.53 -2.19 12.81
CA ARG A 136 -24.44 -2.08 11.34
C ARG A 136 -23.51 -0.96 10.85
N GLY A 137 -23.50 0.20 11.52
CA GLY A 137 -22.59 1.30 11.17
C GLY A 137 -21.12 0.93 11.37
N ARG A 138 -20.80 0.29 12.50
CA ARG A 138 -19.46 -0.22 12.81
C ARG A 138 -19.06 -1.36 11.89
N ALA A 139 -19.98 -2.27 11.56
CA ALA A 139 -19.74 -3.37 10.62
C ALA A 139 -19.27 -2.84 9.25
N ARG A 140 -20.00 -1.85 8.69
CA ARG A 140 -19.62 -1.21 7.41
C ARG A 140 -18.27 -0.49 7.49
N TYR A 141 -17.99 0.18 8.61
CA TYR A 141 -16.70 0.82 8.82
C TYR A 141 -15.56 -0.21 8.79
N VAL A 142 -15.66 -1.28 9.59
CA VAL A 142 -14.64 -2.33 9.67
C VAL A 142 -14.50 -3.05 8.32
N GLU A 143 -15.60 -3.33 7.63
CA GLU A 143 -15.58 -3.94 6.29
C GLU A 143 -14.85 -3.05 5.27
N SER A 144 -15.11 -1.74 5.26
CA SER A 144 -14.41 -0.80 4.37
C SER A 144 -12.91 -0.73 4.64
N ARG A 145 -12.52 -0.77 5.93
CA ARG A 145 -11.11 -0.77 6.34
C ARG A 145 -10.44 -2.08 5.99
N HIS A 146 -11.12 -3.21 6.20
CA HIS A 146 -10.63 -4.53 5.84
C HIS A 146 -10.37 -4.63 4.33
N ALA A 147 -11.28 -4.13 3.50
CA ALA A 147 -11.10 -4.07 2.05
C ALA A 147 -9.88 -3.21 1.64
N GLU A 148 -9.67 -2.06 2.29
CA GLU A 148 -8.51 -1.20 2.03
C GLU A 148 -7.19 -1.86 2.46
N ILE A 149 -7.15 -2.49 3.63
CA ILE A 149 -5.98 -3.25 4.11
C ILE A 149 -5.62 -4.35 3.10
N ARG A 150 -6.61 -5.12 2.65
CA ARG A 150 -6.42 -6.16 1.65
C ARG A 150 -5.88 -5.58 0.34
N ARG A 151 -6.48 -4.49 -0.16
CA ARG A 151 -5.99 -3.80 -1.37
C ARG A 151 -4.52 -3.40 -1.24
N ARG A 152 -4.11 -2.79 -0.13
CA ARG A 152 -2.73 -2.38 0.08
C ARG A 152 -1.77 -3.54 0.18
N MET A 153 -2.17 -4.60 0.88
CA MET A 153 -1.41 -5.84 0.97
C MET A 153 -1.19 -6.46 -0.42
N TYR A 154 -2.22 -6.48 -1.27
CA TYR A 154 -2.09 -6.94 -2.66
C TYR A 154 -1.15 -6.06 -3.48
N ALA A 155 -1.32 -4.74 -3.40
CA ALA A 155 -0.46 -3.78 -4.11
C ALA A 155 1.01 -3.93 -3.68
N ALA A 156 1.27 -3.96 -2.37
CA ALA A 156 2.60 -4.12 -1.81
C ALA A 156 3.26 -5.44 -2.23
N THR A 157 2.49 -6.54 -2.23
CA THR A 157 3.00 -7.84 -2.70
C THR A 157 3.40 -7.76 -4.18
N ARG A 158 2.54 -7.19 -5.03
CA ARG A 158 2.79 -7.05 -6.47
C ARG A 158 3.98 -6.14 -6.75
N ASP A 159 4.10 -5.05 -6.01
CA ASP A 159 5.18 -4.09 -6.19
C ASP A 159 6.52 -4.66 -5.69
N LEU A 160 6.49 -5.48 -4.64
CA LEU A 160 7.65 -6.25 -4.16
C LEU A 160 8.07 -7.32 -5.18
N GLU A 161 7.13 -8.06 -5.78
CA GLU A 161 7.43 -8.99 -6.89
C GLU A 161 8.09 -8.26 -8.07
N ALA A 162 7.60 -7.07 -8.39
CA ALA A 162 8.15 -6.25 -9.47
C ALA A 162 9.51 -5.61 -9.12
N ALA A 163 9.91 -5.58 -7.85
CA ALA A 163 11.24 -5.12 -7.44
C ALA A 163 12.35 -6.08 -7.91
N VAL A 164 12.08 -7.39 -7.98
CA VAL A 164 13.04 -8.42 -8.41
C VAL A 164 13.55 -8.21 -9.84
N PRO A 165 12.69 -8.15 -10.88
CA PRO A 165 13.15 -7.91 -12.25
C PRO A 165 13.77 -6.51 -12.43
N ARG A 166 13.35 -5.51 -11.64
CA ARG A 166 13.99 -4.19 -11.64
C ARG A 166 15.41 -4.28 -11.12
N PHE A 167 15.64 -4.97 -9.99
CA PHE A 167 16.97 -5.21 -9.46
C PHE A 167 17.86 -5.92 -10.50
N LEU A 168 17.37 -6.99 -11.12
CA LEU A 168 18.07 -7.71 -12.19
C LEU A 168 18.47 -6.79 -13.35
N ALA A 169 17.57 -5.92 -13.80
CA ALA A 169 17.86 -4.97 -14.88
C ALA A 169 18.95 -3.96 -14.50
N THR A 170 19.03 -3.59 -13.22
CA THR A 170 20.05 -2.64 -12.71
C THR A 170 21.39 -3.28 -12.39
N ALA A 171 21.39 -4.57 -12.07
CA ALA A 171 22.53 -5.34 -11.62
C ALA A 171 22.91 -6.38 -12.69
N SER A 172 23.44 -5.91 -13.82
CA SER A 172 23.98 -6.80 -14.86
C SER A 172 25.38 -7.31 -14.47
N PRO A 173 25.62 -8.64 -14.47
CA PRO A 173 26.95 -9.17 -14.18
C PRO A 173 27.97 -8.66 -15.21
N GLY A 174 29.04 -8.00 -14.74
CA GLY A 174 30.14 -7.51 -15.59
C GLY A 174 29.99 -6.09 -16.15
N ALA A 175 28.85 -5.41 -15.91
CA ALA A 175 28.70 -3.98 -16.16
C ALA A 175 28.86 -3.19 -14.86
N ALA A 176 29.29 -1.92 -14.95
CA ALA A 176 29.28 -1.04 -13.78
C ALA A 176 27.82 -0.85 -13.32
N PRO A 177 27.46 -1.22 -12.09
CA PRO A 177 26.08 -1.14 -11.60
C PRO A 177 25.58 0.30 -11.57
N ASP A 178 24.34 0.51 -12.02
CA ASP A 178 23.70 1.84 -12.02
C ASP A 178 23.24 2.20 -10.59
N VAL A 179 24.09 2.96 -9.89
CA VAL A 179 23.85 3.42 -8.52
C VAL A 179 22.55 4.23 -8.42
N ALA A 180 22.23 5.05 -9.41
CA ALA A 180 21.01 5.87 -9.40
C ALA A 180 19.75 5.01 -9.57
N ALA A 181 19.85 3.87 -10.25
CA ALA A 181 18.75 2.93 -10.34
C ALA A 181 18.56 2.10 -9.05
N LEU A 182 19.66 1.74 -8.36
CA LEU A 182 19.57 1.09 -7.05
C LEU A 182 18.99 2.02 -5.97
N ASP A 183 19.35 3.31 -5.98
CA ASP A 183 18.78 4.29 -5.05
C ASP A 183 17.29 4.54 -5.32
N ARG A 184 16.86 4.50 -6.59
CA ARG A 184 15.44 4.51 -6.96
C ARG A 184 14.71 3.26 -6.45
N LEU A 185 15.30 2.08 -6.61
CA LEU A 185 14.71 0.84 -6.12
C LEU A 185 14.58 0.84 -4.59
N ALA A 186 15.59 1.35 -3.87
CA ALA A 186 15.51 1.51 -2.42
C ALA A 186 14.36 2.45 -2.04
N THR A 187 14.20 3.56 -2.75
CA THR A 187 13.09 4.51 -2.55
C THR A 187 11.73 3.87 -2.81
N ASP A 188 11.62 3.04 -3.87
CA ASP A 188 10.41 2.30 -4.18
C ASP A 188 10.05 1.32 -3.06
N LEU A 189 11.03 0.60 -2.52
CA LEU A 189 10.82 -0.30 -1.37
C LEU A 189 10.39 0.47 -0.12
N GLU A 190 10.94 1.65 0.15
CA GLU A 190 10.46 2.48 1.26
C GLU A 190 9.00 2.93 1.08
N ASN A 191 8.61 3.31 -0.13
CA ASN A 191 7.22 3.66 -0.44
C ASN A 191 6.27 2.47 -0.26
N ILE A 192 6.70 1.26 -0.66
CA ILE A 192 5.95 0.03 -0.44
C ILE A 192 5.80 -0.24 1.05
N GLY A 193 6.90 -0.18 1.82
CA GLY A 193 6.91 -0.36 3.26
C GLY A 193 5.98 0.61 3.98
N TYR A 194 6.04 1.89 3.61
CA TYR A 194 5.13 2.90 4.14
C TYR A 194 3.65 2.58 3.87
N GLY A 195 3.32 2.06 2.68
CA GLY A 195 1.96 1.61 2.36
C GLY A 195 1.48 0.46 3.25
N VAL A 196 2.38 -0.47 3.58
CA VAL A 196 2.12 -1.59 4.50
C VAL A 196 1.97 -1.11 5.94
N ASP A 197 2.81 -0.18 6.40
CA ASP A 197 2.76 0.41 7.74
C ASP A 197 1.43 1.14 8.01
N ILE A 198 0.86 1.81 6.99
CA ILE A 198 -0.49 2.38 7.12
C ILE A 198 -1.53 1.26 7.30
N GLY A 199 -1.38 0.14 6.59
CA GLY A 199 -2.22 -1.04 6.79
C GLY A 199 -2.17 -1.55 8.23
N GLU A 200 -0.96 -1.64 8.79
CA GLU A 200 -0.73 -2.06 10.18
C GLU A 200 -1.34 -1.10 11.19
N SER A 201 -1.22 0.20 10.94
CA SER A 201 -1.87 1.22 11.76
C SER A 201 -3.39 1.08 11.73
N MET A 202 -3.99 0.77 10.58
CA MET A 202 -5.44 0.56 10.46
C MET A 202 -5.91 -0.70 11.19
N VAL A 203 -5.15 -1.79 11.09
CA VAL A 203 -5.41 -3.02 11.87
C VAL A 203 -5.38 -2.72 13.36
N THR A 204 -4.33 -2.02 13.82
CA THR A 204 -4.13 -1.66 15.23
C THR A 204 -5.24 -0.75 15.75
N GLU A 205 -5.72 0.20 14.94
CA GLU A 205 -6.85 1.07 15.27
C GLU A 205 -8.13 0.27 15.56
N ILE A 206 -8.36 -0.82 14.81
CA ILE A 206 -9.61 -1.58 14.85
C ILE A 206 -9.58 -2.70 15.90
N LEU A 207 -8.50 -3.49 15.91
CA LEU A 207 -8.35 -4.67 16.75
C LEU A 207 -7.57 -4.40 18.04
N GLY A 208 -6.93 -3.24 18.16
CA GLY A 208 -5.96 -2.97 19.21
C GLY A 208 -4.57 -3.59 18.92
N PRO A 209 -3.57 -3.30 19.77
CA PRO A 209 -2.25 -3.89 19.65
C PRO A 209 -2.31 -5.41 19.82
N GLU A 210 -1.45 -6.14 19.09
CA GLU A 210 -1.32 -7.60 19.27
C GLU A 210 -0.91 -7.88 20.73
N PRO A 211 -1.62 -8.75 21.45
CA PRO A 211 -1.23 -9.11 22.81
C PRO A 211 0.17 -9.76 22.79
N PRO A 212 1.04 -9.49 23.78
CA PRO A 212 2.36 -10.09 23.82
C PRO A 212 2.22 -11.60 23.82
N ARG A 213 2.96 -12.28 22.92
CA ARG A 213 3.02 -13.75 22.93
C ARG A 213 3.58 -14.18 24.27
N THR A 214 2.73 -14.66 25.17
CA THR A 214 3.18 -15.35 26.37
C THR A 214 4.02 -16.53 25.92
N PRO A 215 5.27 -16.70 26.41
CA PRO A 215 6.05 -17.89 26.13
C PRO A 215 5.19 -19.10 26.51
N GLN A 216 4.89 -19.97 25.53
CA GLN A 216 4.26 -21.23 25.84
C GLN A 216 5.22 -21.98 26.76
N ALA A 217 4.80 -22.21 28.01
CA ALA A 217 5.55 -23.06 28.91
C ALA A 217 5.73 -24.43 28.24
N PRO A 218 6.93 -25.01 28.24
CA PRO A 218 7.15 -26.33 27.68
C PRO A 218 6.17 -27.30 28.34
N ALA A 219 5.39 -28.02 27.53
CA ALA A 219 4.58 -29.13 28.00
C ALA A 219 5.54 -30.19 28.55
N ASN A 220 5.51 -30.40 29.87
CA ASN A 220 6.13 -31.55 30.54
C ASN A 220 5.31 -32.81 30.29
#